data_AF-A0A6V7JXU4-F1
#
_entry.id   AF-A0A6V7JXU4-F1
#
_cell.length_a   1.000
_cell.length_b   1.000
_cell.length_c   1.000
_cell.angle_alpha   90.00
_cell.angle_beta   90.00
_cell.angle_gamma   90.00
#
_symmetry.space_group_name_H-M   'P 1'
#
loop_
_entity.id
_entity.type
_entity.pdbx_description
1 polymer ?
#
loop_
_entity_poly.entity_id
_entity_poly.type
_entity_poly.pdbx_seq_one_letter_code
_entity_poly.pdbx_strand_id
1 'polypeptide(L)'
;GTNPLAPDAVDLTQLSSVNEWLDSIKMSRYAQSFERAGIITLDAAARVTVQELTALGITLVGHQKKIMNSVTALRAQMSATSQGFLV
;
A
#
# COMPACT_ATOMS: atom_id res chain seq x y z
N GLY A 1 -23.43 18.41 -6.51
CA GLY A 1 -23.31 17.64 -5.27
C GLY A 1 -22.40 16.47 -5.53
N THR A 2 -21.16 16.52 -5.04
CA THR A 2 -20.27 15.37 -5.04
C THR A 2 -20.70 14.45 -3.90
N ASN A 3 -21.10 13.22 -4.26
CA ASN A 3 -21.53 12.20 -3.32
C ASN A 3 -20.33 11.77 -2.44
N PRO A 4 -20.39 11.91 -1.10
CA PRO A 4 -19.28 11.60 -0.18
C PRO A 4 -19.11 10.11 0.13
N LEU A 5 -19.92 9.23 -0.47
CA LEU A 5 -19.92 7.80 -0.22
C LEU A 5 -19.71 7.06 -1.55
N ALA A 6 -18.48 6.96 -2.01
CA ALA A 6 -18.12 5.92 -2.96
C ALA A 6 -17.91 4.62 -2.13
N PRO A 7 -18.78 3.60 -2.25
CA PRO A 7 -18.66 2.35 -1.49
C PRO A 7 -17.40 1.52 -1.86
N ASP A 8 -16.61 1.98 -2.83
CA ASP A 8 -15.37 1.34 -3.28
C ASP A 8 -14.10 1.92 -2.62
N ALA A 9 -14.24 2.85 -1.67
CA ALA A 9 -13.11 3.35 -0.90
C ALA A 9 -12.63 2.24 0.05
N VAL A 10 -11.56 1.54 -0.36
CA VAL A 10 -10.91 0.53 0.49
C VAL A 10 -10.50 1.19 1.80
N ASP A 11 -11.04 0.68 2.90
CA ASP A 11 -10.55 1.01 4.22
C ASP A 11 -9.22 0.29 4.47
N LEU A 12 -8.13 1.01 4.21
CA LEU A 12 -6.78 0.51 4.39
C LEU A 12 -6.48 0.16 5.86
N THR A 13 -7.30 0.58 6.83
CA THR A 13 -7.12 0.26 8.27
C THR A 13 -7.43 -1.19 8.63
N GLN A 14 -8.15 -1.92 7.77
CA GLN A 14 -8.54 -3.32 7.99
C GLN A 14 -7.60 -4.34 7.32
N LEU A 15 -6.59 -3.86 6.58
CA LEU A 15 -5.68 -4.74 5.85
C LEU A 15 -4.68 -5.36 6.82
N SER A 16 -4.50 -6.67 6.73
CA SER A 16 -3.62 -7.43 7.63
C SER A 16 -2.36 -7.96 6.94
N SER A 17 -2.33 -7.97 5.60
CA SER A 17 -1.21 -8.52 4.81
C SER A 17 -0.87 -7.69 3.57
N VAL A 18 0.35 -7.88 3.06
CA VAL A 18 0.83 -7.27 1.80
C VAL A 18 -0.01 -7.74 0.61
N ASN A 19 -0.49 -8.99 0.61
CA ASN A 19 -1.35 -9.49 -0.46
C ASN A 19 -2.69 -8.76 -0.49
N GLU A 20 -3.39 -8.67 0.65
CA GLU A 20 -4.67 -7.94 0.75
C GLU A 20 -4.51 -6.47 0.34
N TRP A 21 -3.40 -5.84 0.75
CA TRP A 21 -3.08 -4.48 0.33
C TRP A 21 -2.93 -4.35 -1.18
N LEU A 22 -2.14 -5.23 -1.82
CA LEU A 22 -1.97 -5.21 -3.27
C LEU A 22 -3.28 -5.52 -4.00
N ASP A 23 -4.08 -6.47 -3.53
CA ASP A 23 -5.41 -6.79 -4.08
C ASP A 23 -6.32 -5.55 -4.05
N SER A 24 -6.34 -4.83 -2.93
CA SER A 24 -7.19 -3.65 -2.74
C SER A 24 -6.92 -2.52 -3.75
N ILE A 25 -5.68 -2.41 -4.23
CA ILE A 25 -5.27 -1.44 -5.27
C ILE A 25 -5.16 -2.08 -6.67
N LYS A 26 -5.69 -3.30 -6.84
CA LYS A 26 -5.67 -4.07 -8.10
C LYS A 26 -4.25 -4.35 -8.62
N MET A 27 -3.29 -4.58 -7.73
CA MET A 27 -1.88 -4.82 -8.00
C MET A 27 -1.38 -6.19 -7.50
N SER A 28 -2.28 -7.12 -7.14
CA SER A 28 -1.90 -8.44 -6.60
C SER A 28 -1.05 -9.32 -7.50
N ARG A 29 -1.00 -9.03 -8.81
CA ARG A 29 -0.04 -9.66 -9.73
C ARG A 29 1.43 -9.50 -9.30
N TYR A 30 1.75 -8.55 -8.41
CA TYR A 30 3.09 -8.33 -7.87
C TYR A 30 3.32 -8.98 -6.50
N ALA A 31 2.33 -9.64 -5.90
CA ALA A 31 2.44 -10.21 -4.55
C ALA A 31 3.64 -11.15 -4.42
N GLN A 32 3.85 -12.05 -5.39
CA GLN A 32 5.01 -12.95 -5.38
C GLN A 32 6.35 -12.19 -5.51
N SER A 33 6.40 -11.08 -6.25
CA SER A 33 7.62 -10.25 -6.32
C SER A 33 7.94 -9.65 -4.95
N PHE A 34 6.94 -9.08 -4.26
CA PHE A 34 7.10 -8.53 -2.92
C PHE A 34 7.55 -9.60 -1.91
N GLU A 35 6.92 -10.77 -1.94
CA GLU A 35 7.27 -11.91 -1.08
C GLU A 35 8.72 -12.37 -1.31
N ARG A 36 9.13 -12.55 -2.57
CA ARG A 36 10.51 -12.95 -2.93
C ARG A 36 11.56 -11.92 -2.51
N ALA A 37 11.19 -10.65 -2.42
CA ALA A 37 12.07 -9.59 -1.92
C ALA A 37 12.02 -9.42 -0.40
N GLY A 38 11.26 -10.26 0.32
CA GLY A 38 11.13 -10.19 1.78
C GLY A 38 10.21 -9.07 2.28
N ILE A 39 9.45 -8.42 1.40
CA ILE A 39 8.49 -7.37 1.75
C ILE A 39 7.15 -8.03 2.09
N ILE A 40 7.09 -8.64 3.28
CA ILE A 40 5.95 -9.47 3.73
C ILE A 40 5.06 -8.79 4.79
N THR A 41 5.45 -7.62 5.29
CA THR A 41 4.66 -6.83 6.26
C THR A 41 4.21 -5.50 5.66
N LEU A 42 3.08 -4.95 6.12
CA LEU A 42 2.62 -3.63 5.71
C LEU A 42 3.59 -2.51 6.11
N ASP A 43 4.29 -2.70 7.23
CA ASP A 43 5.36 -1.79 7.67
C ASP A 43 6.55 -1.78 6.71
N ALA A 44 6.97 -2.95 6.20
CA ALA A 44 7.99 -3.01 5.15
C ALA A 44 7.48 -2.40 3.84
N ALA A 45 6.24 -2.71 3.43
CA ALA A 45 5.62 -2.13 2.24
C ALA A 45 5.53 -0.60 2.32
N ALA A 46 5.25 -0.05 3.50
CA ALA A 46 5.22 1.39 3.73
C ALA A 46 6.58 2.07 3.54
N ARG A 47 7.71 1.35 3.53
CA ARG A 47 9.04 1.93 3.28
C ARG A 47 9.51 1.85 1.83
N VAL A 48 8.80 1.11 0.98
CA VAL A 48 9.20 0.87 -0.41
C VAL A 48 9.37 2.17 -1.20
N THR A 49 10.42 2.18 -2.03
CA THR A 49 10.80 3.26 -2.94
C THR A 49 10.51 2.89 -4.40
N VAL A 50 10.48 3.90 -5.29
CA VAL A 50 10.32 3.66 -6.75
C VAL A 50 11.47 2.81 -7.31
N GLN A 51 12.68 2.96 -6.77
CA GLN A 51 13.83 2.16 -7.16
C GLN A 51 13.62 0.68 -6.82
N GLU A 52 13.12 0.38 -5.62
CA GLU A 52 12.76 -1.00 -5.24
C GLU A 52 11.61 -1.55 -6.08
N LEU A 53 10.57 -0.76 -6.37
CA LEU A 53 9.51 -1.19 -7.31
C LEU A 53 10.09 -1.59 -8.68
N THR A 54 11.07 -0.84 -9.17
CA THR A 54 11.76 -1.17 -10.42
C THR A 54 12.54 -2.48 -10.29
N ALA A 55 13.25 -2.70 -9.18
CA ALA A 55 13.98 -3.94 -8.91
C ALA A 55 13.05 -5.17 -8.77
N LEU A 56 11.81 -4.96 -8.31
CA LEU A 56 10.74 -5.98 -8.26
C LEU A 56 10.13 -6.31 -9.63
N GLY A 57 10.60 -5.67 -10.71
CA GLY A 57 10.07 -5.83 -12.07
C GLY A 57 8.84 -4.98 -12.37
N ILE A 58 8.50 -4.02 -11.50
CA ILE A 58 7.34 -3.12 -11.67
C ILE A 58 7.82 -1.88 -12.42
N THR A 59 7.92 -1.98 -13.74
CA THR A 59 8.49 -0.92 -14.61
C THR A 59 7.45 0.01 -15.22
N LEU A 60 6.17 -0.39 -15.23
CA LEU A 60 5.09 0.46 -15.74
C LEU A 60 4.84 1.64 -14.80
N VAL A 61 5.08 2.87 -15.29
CA VAL A 61 4.96 4.12 -14.52
C VAL A 61 3.58 4.26 -13.86
N GLY A 62 2.51 3.86 -14.55
CA GLY A 62 1.16 3.88 -13.99
C GLY A 62 1.00 2.97 -12.76
N HIS A 63 1.65 1.81 -12.78
CA HIS A 63 1.65 0.88 -11.64
C HIS A 63 2.51 1.40 -10.49
N GLN A 64 3.71 1.90 -10.80
CA GLN A 64 4.57 2.54 -9.80
C GLN A 64 3.84 3.67 -9.07
N LYS A 65 3.21 4.59 -9.82
CA LYS A 65 2.42 5.69 -9.24
C LYS A 65 1.29 5.19 -8.35
N LYS A 66 0.54 4.18 -8.81
CA LYS A 66 -0.57 3.61 -8.03
C LYS A 66 -0.08 3.06 -6.68
N ILE A 67 0.99 2.26 -6.71
CA ILE A 67 1.57 1.67 -5.50
C ILE A 67 2.12 2.76 -4.58
N MET A 68 2.88 3.72 -5.09
CA MET A 68 3.46 4.81 -4.29
C MET A 68 2.42 5.72 -3.63
N ASN A 69 1.29 5.97 -4.31
CA ASN A 69 0.17 6.70 -3.72
C ASN A 69 -0.40 5.93 -2.52
N SER A 70 -0.56 4.62 -2.64
CA SER A 70 -1.04 3.77 -1.56
C SER A 70 -0.01 3.62 -0.43
N VAL A 71 1.28 3.56 -0.73
CA VAL A 71 2.38 3.61 0.27
C VAL A 71 2.30 4.90 1.11
N THR A 72 2.01 6.03 0.47
CA THR A 72 1.82 7.30 1.18
C THR A 72 0.62 7.25 2.14
N ALA A 73 -0.48 6.62 1.71
CA ALA A 73 -1.65 6.42 2.56
C ALA A 73 -1.36 5.48 3.74
N LEU A 74 -0.65 4.37 3.52
CA LEU A 74 -0.20 3.47 4.60
C LEU A 74 0.64 4.21 5.64
N ARG A 75 1.61 5.03 5.21
CA ARG A 75 2.44 5.85 6.12
C ARG A 75 1.59 6.79 6.98
N ALA A 76 0.63 7.47 6.36
CA ALA A 76 -0.26 8.38 7.07
C ALA A 76 -1.08 7.64 8.15
N GLN A 77 -1.61 6.47 7.82
CA GLN A 77 -2.35 5.64 8.79
C GLN A 77 -1.48 5.17 9.95
N MET A 78 -0.27 4.66 9.67
CA MET A 78 0.66 4.21 10.70
C MET A 78 1.08 5.36 11.63
N SER A 79 1.26 6.57 11.08
CA SER A 79 1.54 7.75 11.89
C SER A 79 0.34 8.16 12.77
N ALA A 80 -0.89 8.02 12.27
CA ALA A 80 -2.10 8.32 13.03
C ALA A 80 -2.36 7.30 14.16
N THR A 81 -2.13 6.01 13.91
CA THR A 81 -2.22 4.95 14.94
C THR A 81 -1.17 5.15 16.04
N SER A 82 0.00 5.69 15.70
CA SER A 82 1.07 5.98 16.66
C SER A 82 0.81 7.22 17.53
N GLN A 83 -0.10 8.12 17.11
CA GLN A 83 -0.42 9.38 17.80
C GLN A 83 -1.69 9.28 18.68
N GLY A 84 -2.41 8.15 18.65
CA GLY A 84 -3.66 7.96 19.40
C GLY A 84 -3.52 7.57 20.89
N PHE A 85 -2.31 7.62 21.46
CA PHE A 85 -2.04 7.27 22.86
C PHE A 85 -1.44 8.46 23.63
N LEU A 86 -2.13 9.60 23.69
CA LEU A 86 -1.94 10.57 24.76
C LEU A 86 -3.33 11.13 25.11
N VAL A 87 -3.69 10.92 26.38
CA VAL A 87 -4.90 11.28 27.16
C VAL A 87 -5.74 12.45 26.66
#